data_AF-A0A7Y0GVP0-F1
#
_entry.id   AF-A0A7Y0GVP0-F1
#
_cell.length_a   1.000
_cell.length_b   1.000
_cell.length_c   1.000
_cell.angle_alpha   90.00
_cell.angle_beta   90.00
_cell.angle_gamma   90.00
#
_symmetry.space_group_name_H-M   'P 1'
#
loop_
_entity.id
_entity.type
_entity.pdbx_description
1 polymer ?
#
loop_
_entity_poly.entity_id
_entity_poly.type
_entity_poly.pdbx_seq_one_letter_code
_entity_poly.pdbx_strand_id
1 'polypeptide(L)'
;MTESTASDTGSHKSPSSEIFKHVPHPRIAARKVAGSAKTSDIRTRGKGPIGRLNARFGVLITVAVGTMWCAYLFTLLALVSLPAALQSHDKIIIVAWIAQTFLQLVLLPIIIVGQNVQAAASDQRAEDTYKDAEAVLHEALQIQAHLQVQDQILQRLMAAVPGQAITGETRSAGRVE
;
A
#
# COMPACT_ATOMS: atom_id res chain seq x y z
N MET A 1 44.32 54.93 25.40
CA MET A 1 44.05 55.33 24.00
C MET A 1 44.82 54.41 23.08
N THR A 2 44.11 53.52 22.39
CA THR A 2 44.23 53.15 20.95
C THR A 2 43.67 51.74 20.74
N GLU A 3 42.58 51.68 19.96
CA GLU A 3 41.92 50.50 19.44
C GLU A 3 42.82 49.76 18.42
N SER A 4 42.70 48.43 18.32
CA SER A 4 43.07 47.70 17.10
C SER A 4 42.24 46.44 16.93
N THR A 5 41.19 46.63 16.15
CA THR A 5 40.44 45.76 15.22
C THR A 5 40.89 44.32 14.95
N ALA A 6 39.85 43.50 14.74
CA ALA A 6 39.70 42.42 13.75
C ALA A 6 40.04 40.97 14.17
N SER A 7 39.01 40.14 14.31
CA SER A 7 38.47 39.38 13.17
C SER A 7 37.29 38.53 13.64
N ASP A 8 36.11 39.08 13.42
CA ASP A 8 34.85 38.36 13.38
C ASP A 8 34.87 37.42 12.17
N THR A 9 35.02 36.11 12.42
CA THR A 9 34.65 35.08 11.44
C THR A 9 33.38 34.40 11.90
N GLY A 10 32.31 35.19 12.03
CA GLY A 10 30.94 34.72 12.03
C GLY A 10 30.66 33.97 10.73
N SER A 11 30.73 32.64 10.81
CA SER A 11 30.12 31.74 9.84
C SER A 11 28.64 32.12 9.72
N HIS A 12 28.31 32.90 8.69
CA HIS A 12 26.95 33.32 8.38
C HIS A 12 26.15 32.10 7.89
N LYS A 13 25.73 31.27 8.84
CA LYS A 13 24.82 30.15 8.63
C LYS A 13 23.42 30.76 8.55
N SER A 14 22.86 30.83 7.34
CA SER A 14 21.50 31.35 7.12
C SER A 14 20.49 30.64 8.05
N PRO A 15 19.67 31.38 8.82
CA PRO A 15 18.84 30.84 9.91
C PRO A 15 17.65 29.97 9.46
N SER A 16 17.42 29.82 8.17
CA SER A 16 16.30 29.07 7.59
C SER A 16 16.47 27.54 7.58
N SER A 17 17.71 27.03 7.68
CA SER A 17 17.94 25.56 7.73
C SER A 17 17.65 24.92 9.10
N GLU A 18 17.33 25.71 10.13
CA GLU A 18 17.09 25.19 11.50
C GLU A 18 15.60 25.00 11.85
N ILE A 19 14.65 25.49 11.03
CA ILE A 19 13.24 25.51 11.41
C ILE A 19 12.53 24.17 11.14
N PHE A 20 12.95 23.39 10.13
CA PHE A 20 12.34 22.09 9.83
C PHE A 20 13.36 21.05 9.34
N LYS A 21 13.59 20.03 10.16
CA LYS A 21 14.40 18.86 9.79
C LYS A 21 13.46 17.71 9.42
N HIS A 22 13.44 17.37 8.13
CA HIS A 22 12.70 16.20 7.67
C HIS A 22 13.29 14.93 8.28
N VAL A 23 12.51 14.25 9.13
CA VAL A 23 12.85 12.94 9.69
C VAL A 23 12.03 11.90 8.92
N PRO A 24 12.68 11.12 8.03
CA PRO A 24 11.97 10.09 7.28
C PRO A 24 11.34 9.08 8.26
N HIS A 25 10.08 8.71 8.02
CA HIS A 25 9.42 7.71 8.84
C HIS A 25 10.17 6.36 8.75
N PRO A 26 10.46 5.67 9.88
CA PRO A 26 11.32 4.48 9.91
C PRO A 26 10.82 3.31 9.02
N ARG A 27 9.52 3.23 8.72
CA ARG A 27 8.99 2.27 7.72
C ARG A 27 9.58 2.45 6.32
N ILE A 28 9.97 3.66 5.92
CA ILE A 28 10.50 3.92 4.57
C ILE A 28 11.85 3.22 4.39
N ALA A 29 12.73 3.35 5.38
CA ALA A 29 14.02 2.67 5.40
C ALA A 29 13.85 1.14 5.47
N ALA A 30 12.97 0.66 6.34
CA ALA A 30 12.68 -0.77 6.47
C ALA A 30 12.09 -1.38 5.19
N ARG A 31 11.26 -0.64 4.44
CA ARG A 31 10.64 -1.12 3.20
C ARG A 31 11.57 -1.12 1.99
N LYS A 32 12.52 -0.18 1.90
CA LYS A 32 13.57 -0.22 0.86
C LYS A 32 14.38 -1.50 0.89
N VAL A 33 14.55 -2.11 2.07
CA VAL A 33 15.29 -3.36 2.27
C VAL A 33 14.40 -4.61 2.12
N ALA A 34 13.15 -4.55 2.59
CA ALA A 34 12.29 -5.73 2.68
C ALA A 34 11.43 -6.03 1.43
N GLY A 35 11.23 -5.06 0.53
CA GLY A 35 10.37 -5.23 -0.65
C GLY A 35 8.88 -5.46 -0.32
N SER A 36 8.08 -5.76 -1.36
CA SER A 36 6.67 -6.13 -1.19
C SER A 36 6.54 -7.53 -0.58
N ALA A 37 5.56 -7.71 0.31
CA ALA A 37 5.34 -9.01 0.94
C ALA A 37 4.73 -9.97 -0.07
N LYS A 38 5.43 -11.07 -0.39
CA LYS A 38 4.93 -12.10 -1.30
C LYS A 38 4.13 -13.14 -0.52
N THR A 39 3.02 -13.60 -1.10
CA THR A 39 2.14 -14.65 -0.53
C THR A 39 2.89 -15.97 -0.27
N SER A 40 3.91 -16.28 -1.09
CA SER A 40 4.80 -17.44 -0.90
C SER A 40 5.58 -17.38 0.41
N ASP A 41 6.03 -16.19 0.79
CA ASP A 41 6.93 -15.97 1.92
C ASP A 41 6.15 -16.10 3.22
N ILE A 42 4.91 -15.59 3.25
CA ILE A 42 4.02 -15.73 4.41
C ILE A 42 3.66 -17.20 4.67
N ARG A 43 3.42 -17.99 3.62
CA ARG A 43 2.97 -19.39 3.74
C ARG A 43 4.03 -20.33 4.32
N THR A 44 5.30 -20.02 4.10
CA THR A 44 6.45 -20.90 4.37
C THR A 44 7.41 -20.38 5.43
N ARG A 45 7.30 -19.11 5.83
CA ARG A 45 8.10 -18.50 6.90
C ARG A 45 7.94 -19.28 8.21
N GLY A 46 9.07 -19.65 8.81
CA GLY A 46 9.13 -20.38 10.10
C GLY A 46 8.79 -21.87 10.04
N LYS A 47 8.45 -22.44 8.87
CA LYS A 47 8.16 -23.87 8.76
C LYS A 47 9.42 -24.69 8.43
N GLY A 48 9.60 -25.79 9.15
CA GLY A 48 10.62 -26.80 8.84
C GLY A 48 10.42 -27.45 7.47
N PRO A 49 11.35 -28.30 7.00
CA PRO A 49 11.34 -28.88 5.65
C PRO A 49 10.04 -29.63 5.32
N ILE A 50 9.51 -30.40 6.28
CA ILE A 50 8.24 -31.13 6.14
C ILE A 50 7.05 -30.17 5.99
N GLY A 51 7.00 -29.09 6.79
CA GLY A 51 5.93 -28.10 6.72
C GLY A 51 5.89 -27.34 5.39
N ARG A 52 7.05 -27.17 4.74
CA ARG A 52 7.14 -26.57 3.40
C ARG A 52 6.64 -27.51 2.30
N LEU A 53 6.92 -28.81 2.41
CA LEU A 53 6.39 -29.82 1.50
C LEU A 53 4.86 -29.92 1.62
N ASN A 54 4.33 -30.01 2.85
CA ASN A 54 2.88 -30.05 3.07
C ASN A 54 2.18 -28.80 2.55
N ALA A 55 2.80 -27.62 2.72
CA ALA A 55 2.26 -26.39 2.15
C ALA A 55 2.18 -26.44 0.61
N ARG A 56 3.18 -27.01 -0.06
CA ARG A 56 3.19 -27.16 -1.53
C ARG A 56 2.12 -28.14 -2.00
N PHE A 57 2.02 -29.31 -1.36
CA PHE A 57 0.98 -30.29 -1.69
C PHE A 57 -0.42 -29.75 -1.43
N GLY A 58 -0.62 -29.07 -0.31
CA GLY A 58 -1.89 -28.42 0.01
C GLY A 58 -2.30 -27.42 -1.07
N VAL A 59 -1.39 -26.53 -1.47
CA VAL A 59 -1.66 -25.57 -2.55
C VAL A 59 -2.00 -26.28 -3.86
N LEU A 60 -1.24 -27.31 -4.24
CA LEU A 60 -1.49 -28.06 -5.47
C LEU A 60 -2.91 -28.63 -5.51
N ILE A 61 -3.34 -29.29 -4.44
CA ILE A 61 -4.68 -29.89 -4.36
C ILE A 61 -5.75 -28.79 -4.35
N THR A 62 -5.59 -27.75 -3.52
CA THR A 62 -6.60 -26.68 -3.42
C THR A 62 -6.73 -25.87 -4.70
N VAL A 63 -5.65 -25.69 -5.47
CA VAL A 63 -5.70 -25.01 -6.77
C VAL A 63 -6.36 -25.91 -7.80
N ALA A 64 -6.05 -27.21 -7.82
CA ALA A 64 -6.69 -28.16 -8.72
C ALA A 64 -8.22 -28.24 -8.48
N VAL A 65 -8.64 -28.46 -7.23
CA VAL A 65 -10.06 -28.54 -6.84
C VAL A 65 -10.76 -27.18 -6.95
N GLY A 66 -10.02 -26.09 -6.78
CA GLY A 66 -10.50 -24.71 -6.90
C GLY A 66 -10.63 -24.22 -8.34
N THR A 67 -10.77 -25.11 -9.33
CA THR A 67 -11.10 -24.78 -10.73
C THR A 67 -12.58 -24.99 -11.02
N MET A 68 -13.17 -24.16 -11.90
CA MET A 68 -14.57 -24.36 -12.32
C MET A 68 -14.81 -25.73 -12.98
N TRP A 69 -13.78 -26.28 -13.64
CA TRP A 69 -13.81 -27.62 -14.21
C TRP A 69 -14.12 -28.72 -13.18
N CYS A 70 -13.59 -28.61 -11.96
CA CYS A 70 -13.91 -29.56 -10.90
C CYS A 70 -15.37 -29.50 -10.48
N ALA A 71 -15.99 -28.32 -10.43
CA ALA A 71 -17.42 -28.19 -10.15
C ALA A 71 -18.27 -28.90 -11.21
N TYR A 72 -17.91 -28.79 -12.49
CA TYR A 72 -18.59 -29.50 -13.57
C TYR A 72 -18.41 -31.02 -13.45
N LEU A 73 -17.19 -31.50 -13.17
CA LEU A 73 -16.92 -32.92 -12.97
C LEU A 73 -17.73 -33.51 -11.81
N PHE A 74 -17.79 -32.80 -10.70
CA PHE A 74 -18.54 -33.20 -9.51
C PHE A 74 -20.04 -33.18 -9.72
N THR A 75 -20.54 -32.22 -10.50
CA THR A 75 -21.95 -32.20 -10.95
C THR A 75 -22.27 -33.44 -11.79
N LEU A 76 -21.40 -33.80 -12.73
CA LEU A 76 -21.52 -35.02 -13.53
C LEU A 76 -21.49 -36.29 -12.67
N LEU A 77 -20.56 -36.38 -11.72
CA LEU A 77 -20.48 -37.52 -10.79
C LEU A 77 -21.73 -37.62 -9.90
N ALA A 78 -22.26 -36.51 -9.42
CA ALA A 78 -23.50 -36.50 -8.66
C ALA A 78 -24.64 -37.09 -9.50
N LEU A 79 -24.79 -36.65 -10.76
CA LEU A 79 -25.84 -37.13 -11.68
C LEU A 79 -25.85 -38.65 -11.91
N VAL A 80 -24.71 -39.34 -11.76
CA VAL A 80 -24.67 -40.82 -11.86
C VAL A 80 -25.56 -41.49 -10.80
N SER A 81 -25.71 -40.87 -9.63
CA SER A 81 -26.55 -41.40 -8.53
C SER A 81 -28.01 -40.94 -8.57
N LEU A 82 -28.36 -40.00 -9.45
CA LEU A 82 -29.72 -39.47 -9.60
C LEU A 82 -30.76 -40.55 -9.99
N PRO A 83 -30.50 -41.48 -10.93
CA PRO A 83 -31.48 -42.49 -11.31
C PRO A 83 -31.91 -43.36 -10.14
N ALA A 84 -30.98 -43.71 -9.25
CA ALA A 84 -31.27 -44.52 -8.07
C ALA A 84 -32.21 -43.79 -7.08
N ALA A 85 -31.99 -42.47 -6.88
CA ALA A 85 -32.88 -41.66 -6.04
C ALA A 85 -34.28 -41.53 -6.62
N LEU A 86 -34.40 -41.34 -7.95
CA LEU A 86 -35.70 -41.24 -8.64
C LEU A 86 -36.47 -42.56 -8.64
N GLN A 87 -35.77 -43.69 -8.80
CA GLN A 87 -36.38 -45.03 -8.74
C GLN A 87 -37.00 -45.35 -7.38
N SER A 88 -36.59 -44.65 -6.32
CA SER A 88 -37.18 -44.81 -4.99
C SER A 88 -38.64 -44.37 -4.88
N HIS A 89 -39.16 -43.55 -5.82
CA HIS A 89 -40.51 -42.97 -5.82
C HIS A 89 -40.94 -42.20 -4.56
N ASP A 90 -40.02 -42.00 -3.60
CA ASP A 90 -40.24 -41.28 -2.37
C ASP A 90 -39.72 -39.84 -2.50
N LYS A 91 -40.62 -38.88 -2.30
CA LYS A 91 -40.31 -37.45 -2.35
C LYS A 91 -39.25 -37.06 -1.31
N ILE A 92 -39.26 -37.70 -0.13
CA ILE A 92 -38.31 -37.43 0.94
C ILE A 92 -36.90 -37.82 0.49
N ILE A 93 -36.76 -39.00 -0.12
CA ILE A 93 -35.46 -39.52 -0.61
C ILE A 93 -34.91 -38.64 -1.73
N ILE A 94 -35.77 -38.20 -2.66
CA ILE A 94 -35.35 -37.29 -3.74
C ILE A 94 -34.86 -35.96 -3.18
N VAL A 95 -35.60 -35.34 -2.26
CA VAL A 95 -35.21 -34.06 -1.64
C VAL A 95 -33.93 -34.22 -0.82
N ALA A 96 -33.80 -35.30 -0.06
CA ALA A 96 -32.60 -35.61 0.72
C ALA A 96 -31.38 -35.78 -0.20
N TRP A 97 -31.54 -36.45 -1.34
CA TRP A 97 -30.46 -36.60 -2.32
C TRP A 97 -30.02 -35.25 -2.91
N ILE A 98 -30.96 -34.35 -3.23
CA ILE A 98 -30.64 -33.01 -3.73
C ILE A 98 -29.88 -32.20 -2.66
N ALA A 99 -30.41 -32.13 -1.44
CA ALA A 99 -29.85 -31.33 -0.35
C ALA A 99 -28.48 -31.83 0.12
N GLN A 100 -28.32 -33.15 0.19
CA GLN A 100 -27.11 -33.77 0.73
C GLN A 100 -26.15 -34.20 -0.36
N THR A 101 -26.54 -35.07 -1.29
CA THR A 101 -25.56 -35.65 -2.23
C THR A 101 -25.18 -34.66 -3.32
N PHE A 102 -26.16 -33.95 -3.89
CA PHE A 102 -25.89 -33.01 -4.98
C PHE A 102 -25.32 -31.68 -4.47
N LEU A 103 -26.07 -30.97 -3.63
CA LEU A 103 -25.68 -29.65 -3.13
C LEU A 103 -24.37 -29.73 -2.34
N GLN A 104 -24.19 -30.66 -1.40
CA GLN A 104 -22.96 -30.71 -0.59
C GLN A 104 -21.70 -30.99 -1.43
N LEU A 105 -21.80 -31.91 -2.40
CA LEU A 105 -20.67 -32.32 -3.22
C LEU A 105 -20.24 -31.19 -4.17
N VAL A 106 -21.21 -30.47 -4.76
CA VAL A 106 -20.95 -29.39 -5.73
C VAL A 106 -20.60 -28.05 -5.04
N LEU A 107 -21.14 -27.79 -3.85
CA LEU A 107 -20.95 -26.52 -3.15
C LEU A 107 -19.50 -26.33 -2.68
N LEU A 108 -18.79 -27.40 -2.31
CA LEU A 108 -17.41 -27.31 -1.83
C LEU A 108 -16.44 -26.71 -2.89
N PRO A 109 -16.32 -27.25 -4.12
CA PRO A 109 -15.47 -26.63 -5.15
C PRO A 109 -15.89 -25.21 -5.51
N ILE A 110 -17.20 -24.94 -5.61
CA ILE A 110 -17.72 -23.61 -5.97
C ILE A 110 -17.29 -22.56 -4.94
N ILE A 111 -17.37 -22.88 -3.65
CA ILE A 111 -16.92 -21.98 -2.58
C ILE A 111 -15.41 -21.73 -2.71
N ILE A 112 -14.61 -22.77 -2.94
CA ILE A 112 -13.15 -22.64 -3.08
C ILE A 112 -12.80 -21.77 -4.28
N VAL A 113 -13.46 -21.95 -5.43
CA VAL A 113 -13.25 -21.09 -6.60
C VAL A 113 -13.63 -19.65 -6.28
N GLY A 114 -14.77 -19.43 -5.64
CA GLY A 114 -15.22 -18.09 -5.23
C GLY A 114 -14.21 -17.39 -4.31
N GLN A 115 -13.66 -18.13 -3.33
CA GLN A 115 -12.60 -17.64 -2.45
C GLN A 115 -11.30 -17.34 -3.20
N ASN A 116 -10.89 -18.19 -4.14
CA ASN A 116 -9.69 -17.96 -4.95
C ASN A 116 -9.82 -16.70 -5.82
N VAL A 117 -11.00 -16.48 -6.43
CA VAL A 117 -11.28 -15.28 -7.23
C VAL A 117 -11.28 -14.02 -6.36
N GLN A 118 -11.93 -14.07 -5.18
CA GLN A 118 -11.93 -12.96 -4.24
C GLN A 118 -10.53 -12.65 -3.69
N ALA A 119 -9.73 -13.68 -3.40
CA ALA A 119 -8.34 -13.52 -2.97
C ALA A 119 -7.48 -12.87 -4.05
N ALA A 120 -7.58 -13.33 -5.31
CA ALA A 120 -6.86 -12.72 -6.43
C ALA A 120 -7.26 -11.25 -6.64
N ALA A 121 -8.55 -10.92 -6.56
CA ALA A 121 -9.03 -9.54 -6.65
C ALA A 121 -8.58 -8.68 -5.46
N SER A 122 -8.50 -9.26 -4.26
CA SER A 122 -7.94 -8.57 -3.09
C SER A 122 -6.44 -8.31 -3.24
N ASP A 123 -5.68 -9.29 -3.73
CA ASP A 123 -4.24 -9.17 -3.96
C ASP A 123 -3.96 -8.08 -5.02
N GLN A 124 -4.72 -8.06 -6.11
CA GLN A 124 -4.63 -7.01 -7.14
C GLN A 124 -4.89 -5.61 -6.55
N ARG A 125 -5.98 -5.44 -5.80
CA ARG A 125 -6.29 -4.15 -5.16
C ARG A 125 -5.22 -3.73 -4.16
N ALA A 126 -4.65 -4.68 -3.43
CA ALA A 126 -3.55 -4.40 -2.50
C ALA A 126 -2.27 -3.98 -3.24
N GLU A 127 -1.99 -4.58 -4.40
CA GLU A 127 -0.87 -4.17 -5.25
C GLU A 127 -1.07 -2.77 -5.84
N ASP A 128 -2.26 -2.48 -6.36
CA ASP A 128 -2.60 -1.16 -6.90
C ASP A 128 -2.51 -0.08 -5.81
N THR A 129 -3.08 -0.34 -4.62
CA THR A 129 -2.96 0.54 -3.45
C THR A 129 -1.50 0.77 -3.06
N TYR A 130 -0.65 -0.26 -3.17
CA TYR A 130 0.78 -0.14 -2.88
C TYR A 130 1.49 0.77 -3.90
N LYS A 131 1.18 0.62 -5.19
CA LYS A 131 1.74 1.47 -6.26
C LYS A 131 1.29 2.92 -6.13
N ASP A 132 0.02 3.14 -5.81
CA ASP A 132 -0.52 4.48 -5.57
C ASP A 132 0.18 5.15 -4.38
N ALA A 133 0.39 4.42 -3.29
CA ALA A 133 1.11 4.94 -2.12
C ALA A 133 2.58 5.27 -2.45
N GLU A 134 3.23 4.49 -3.31
CA GLU A 134 4.58 4.77 -3.79
C GLU A 134 4.63 6.03 -4.66
N ALA A 135 3.68 6.21 -5.57
CA ALA A 135 3.56 7.40 -6.40
C ALA A 135 3.33 8.66 -5.53
N VAL A 136 2.41 8.60 -4.56
CA VAL A 136 2.16 9.70 -3.62
C VAL A 136 3.42 10.04 -2.82
N LEU A 137 4.18 9.05 -2.35
CA LEU A 137 5.43 9.31 -1.63
C LEU A 137 6.48 9.96 -2.54
N HIS A 138 6.57 9.54 -3.80
CA HIS A 138 7.47 10.16 -4.78
C HIS A 138 7.12 11.64 -5.01
N GLU A 139 5.85 11.94 -5.27
CA GLU A 139 5.37 13.31 -5.45
C GLU A 139 5.56 14.16 -4.20
N ALA A 140 5.33 13.61 -3.01
CA ALA A 140 5.59 14.33 -1.75
C ALA A 140 7.06 14.71 -1.59
N LEU A 141 7.99 13.81 -1.97
CA LEU A 141 9.43 14.10 -1.96
C LEU A 141 9.82 15.16 -3.00
N GLN A 142 9.20 15.14 -4.19
CA GLN A 142 9.37 16.17 -5.23
C GLN A 142 8.91 17.54 -4.73
N ILE A 143 7.73 17.63 -4.11
CA ILE A 143 7.20 18.87 -3.53
C ILE A 143 8.17 19.39 -2.46
N GLN A 144 8.66 18.53 -1.58
CA GLN A 144 9.62 18.92 -0.55
C GLN A 144 10.91 19.49 -1.16
N ALA A 145 11.46 18.85 -2.20
CA ALA A 145 12.64 19.36 -2.89
C ALA A 145 12.36 20.72 -3.57
N HIS A 146 11.18 20.87 -4.17
CA HIS A 146 10.77 22.12 -4.81
C HIS A 146 10.64 23.27 -3.81
N LEU A 147 10.04 23.02 -2.63
CA LEU A 147 9.96 24.01 -1.55
C LEU A 147 11.35 24.46 -1.06
N GLN A 148 12.32 23.55 -0.96
CA GLN A 148 13.69 23.90 -0.60
C GLN A 148 14.35 24.83 -1.62
N VAL A 149 14.07 24.63 -2.91
CA VAL A 149 14.56 25.53 -3.97
C VAL A 149 13.87 26.90 -3.89
N GLN A 150 12.57 26.94 -3.64
CA GLN A 150 11.84 28.21 -3.43
C GLN A 150 12.40 28.99 -2.24
N ASP A 151 12.65 28.34 -1.11
CA ASP A 151 13.24 28.97 0.08
C ASP A 151 14.61 29.61 -0.22
N GLN A 152 15.43 28.95 -1.05
CA GLN A 152 16.72 29.50 -1.48
C GLN A 152 16.55 30.73 -2.39
N ILE A 153 15.56 30.71 -3.29
CA ILE A 153 15.26 31.85 -4.16
C ILE A 153 14.75 33.03 -3.31
N LEU A 154 13.83 32.80 -2.37
CA LEU A 154 13.33 33.82 -1.46
C LEU A 154 14.45 34.46 -0.64
N GLN A 155 15.39 33.66 -0.10
CA GLN A 155 16.56 34.18 0.60
C GLN A 155 17.44 35.07 -0.28
N ARG A 156 17.65 34.69 -1.56
CA ARG A 156 18.40 35.51 -2.51
C ARG A 156 17.69 36.82 -2.83
N LEU A 157 16.37 36.79 -3.01
CA LEU A 157 15.57 37.99 -3.24
C LEU A 157 15.60 38.93 -2.02
N MET A 158 15.44 38.40 -0.80
CA MET A 158 15.56 39.17 0.44
C MET A 158 16.95 39.81 0.59
N ALA A 159 18.02 39.08 0.23
CA ALA A 159 19.38 39.62 0.25
C ALA A 159 19.64 40.68 -0.82
N ALA A 160 18.97 40.58 -1.97
CA ALA A 160 19.09 41.51 -3.09
C ALA A 160 18.24 42.79 -2.93
N VAL A 161 17.35 42.86 -1.93
CA VAL A 161 16.58 44.06 -1.58
C VAL A 161 17.21 44.73 -0.35
N PRO A 162 18.24 45.59 -0.52
CA PRO A 162 18.72 46.42 0.56
C PRO A 162 17.69 47.53 0.83
N GLY A 163 17.00 47.42 1.96
CA GLY A 163 16.33 48.55 2.62
C GLY A 163 15.55 49.51 1.73
N GLN A 164 14.46 49.06 1.10
CA GLN A 164 13.35 49.99 0.89
C GLN A 164 12.71 50.20 2.26
N ALA A 165 13.23 51.20 2.98
CA ALA A 165 12.49 51.82 4.06
C ALA A 165 11.08 52.08 3.54
N ILE A 166 10.09 51.47 4.17
CA ILE A 166 8.70 51.89 4.07
C ILE A 166 8.70 53.29 4.70
N THR A 167 9.08 54.30 3.92
CA THR A 167 8.97 55.71 4.30
C THR A 167 7.48 56.01 4.27
N GLY A 168 6.79 55.60 5.33
CA GLY A 168 5.51 56.18 5.69
C GLY A 168 5.76 57.68 5.75
N GLU A 169 5.14 58.39 4.82
CA GLU A 169 5.22 59.82 4.64
C GLU A 169 4.72 60.52 5.92
N THR A 170 5.60 60.70 6.91
CA THR A 170 5.39 61.65 8.00
C THR A 170 5.52 63.04 7.40
N ARG A 171 4.43 63.52 6.80
CA ARG A 171 4.27 64.92 6.41
C ARG A 171 4.12 65.78 7.67
N SER A 172 5.20 65.90 8.44
CA SER A 172 5.42 66.98 9.40
C SER A 172 5.85 68.20 8.59
N ALA A 173 4.87 68.96 8.10
CA ALA A 173 5.12 70.32 7.64
C ALA A 173 5.31 71.20 8.89
N GLY A 174 6.58 71.41 9.24
CA GLY A 174 6.98 72.42 10.22
C GLY A 174 6.60 73.81 9.75
N ARG A 175 5.92 74.53 10.64
CA ARG A 175 5.99 75.97 10.90
C ARG A 175 7.17 76.68 10.22
N VAL A 176 6.85 77.67 9.39
CA VAL A 176 7.70 78.82 9.08
C VAL A 176 6.79 80.04 9.01
N GLU A 177 7.11 81.02 9.87
CA GLU A 177 6.61 82.40 10.02
C GLU A 177 5.22 82.59 10.66
#